data_AF-A0A3N1CSM0-F1
#
_entry.id   AF-A0A3N1CSM0-F1
#
_cell.length_a   1.000
_cell.length_b   1.000
_cell.length_c   1.000
_cell.angle_alpha   90.00
_cell.angle_beta   90.00
_cell.angle_gamma   90.00
#
_symmetry.space_group_name_H-M   'P 1'
#
loop_
_entity.id
_entity.type
_entity.pdbx_description
1 polymer ?
#
loop_
_entity_poly.entity_id
_entity_poly.type
_entity_poly.pdbx_seq_one_letter_code
_entity_poly.pdbx_strand_id
1 'polypeptide(L)'
;MTSVTSLFVPGPLLYAVIVGLVLAGAAVAALAGLGHGRAVVTAGIRAAVQLGAVALLITQVATRLWATCLFVLAMYAVAGWTAASRLGGGRSPKRAWWALLPMLGGTLPVLALLLGTGLVPPRGLAVIPVAGILLGGAMTVTALCGRRCRDELEIRRGEVEAALALGFSDRQAALEICRPAAATSLIPALDQTRTVGLVTLPGAFVGMLLGGASPVQAAVVQLVVLVGLLAVQSVAVALTTELSVRAFR
;
A
#
# COMPACT_ATOMS: atom_id res chain seq x y z
N MET A 1 -5.15 -27.89 23.26
CA MET A 1 -4.88 -27.02 22.10
C MET A 1 -6.03 -27.19 21.12
N THR A 2 -7.13 -26.46 21.34
CA THR A 2 -8.22 -26.36 20.36
C THR A 2 -7.67 -25.62 19.14
N SER A 3 -7.53 -26.34 18.04
CA SER A 3 -6.91 -25.86 16.82
C SER A 3 -7.56 -24.54 16.39
N VAL A 4 -6.76 -23.49 16.17
CA VAL A 4 -7.20 -22.15 15.74
C VAL A 4 -8.06 -22.18 14.46
N THR A 5 -8.02 -23.28 13.71
CA THR A 5 -8.94 -23.61 12.62
C THR A 5 -10.42 -23.65 13.02
N SER A 6 -10.77 -23.71 14.30
CA SER A 6 -12.17 -23.63 14.79
C SER A 6 -12.71 -22.20 14.94
N LEU A 7 -11.87 -21.15 14.91
CA LEU A 7 -12.30 -19.77 15.15
C LEU A 7 -13.10 -19.16 13.97
N PHE A 8 -12.86 -19.62 12.74
CA PHE A 8 -13.53 -19.13 11.53
C PHE A 8 -13.83 -20.26 10.55
N VAL A 9 -14.69 -21.20 10.97
CA VAL A 9 -15.13 -22.29 10.09
C VAL A 9 -16.03 -21.73 8.99
N PRO A 10 -15.75 -22.01 7.69
CA PRO A 10 -16.65 -21.63 6.62
C PRO A 10 -18.04 -22.21 6.85
N GLY A 11 -19.03 -21.35 7.04
CA GLY A 11 -20.39 -21.74 7.38
C GLY A 11 -21.38 -20.60 7.20
N PRO A 12 -22.70 -20.89 7.20
CA PRO A 12 -23.73 -19.90 6.92
C PRO A 12 -23.68 -18.70 7.89
N LEU A 13 -23.33 -18.95 9.15
CA LEU A 13 -23.16 -17.89 10.15
C LEU A 13 -22.02 -16.93 9.79
N LEU A 14 -20.86 -17.44 9.39
CA LEU A 14 -19.71 -16.60 9.00
C LEU A 14 -20.07 -15.71 7.81
N TYR A 15 -20.71 -16.27 6.78
CA TYR A 15 -21.14 -15.51 5.61
C TYR A 15 -22.19 -14.45 5.97
N ALA A 16 -23.17 -14.79 6.83
CA ALA A 16 -24.17 -13.85 7.32
C ALA A 16 -23.53 -12.69 8.10
N VAL A 17 -22.53 -12.98 8.95
CA VAL A 17 -21.78 -11.95 9.69
C VAL A 17 -21.00 -11.04 8.73
N ILE A 18 -20.30 -11.60 7.73
CA ILE A 18 -19.57 -10.80 6.74
C ILE A 18 -20.52 -9.87 5.98
N VAL A 19 -21.65 -10.40 5.49
CA VAL A 19 -22.66 -9.60 4.79
C VAL A 19 -23.24 -8.53 5.70
N GLY A 20 -23.58 -8.89 6.95
CA GLY A 20 -24.09 -7.95 7.94
C GLY A 20 -23.13 -6.79 8.21
N LEU A 21 -21.82 -7.06 8.36
CA LEU A 21 -20.79 -6.05 8.57
C LEU A 21 -20.63 -5.11 7.36
N VAL A 22 -20.65 -5.66 6.14
CA VAL A 22 -20.57 -4.86 4.90
C VAL A 22 -21.78 -3.94 4.77
N LEU A 23 -22.99 -4.47 5.03
CA LEU A 23 -24.23 -3.68 4.97
C LEU A 23 -24.28 -2.62 6.07
N ALA A 24 -23.87 -2.95 7.29
CA ALA A 24 -23.78 -1.99 8.39
C ALA A 24 -22.81 -0.85 8.06
N GLY A 25 -21.62 -1.16 7.54
CA GLY A 25 -20.65 -0.15 7.11
C GLY A 25 -21.17 0.73 5.97
N ALA A 26 -21.87 0.12 5.00
CA ALA A 26 -22.49 0.86 3.90
C ALA A 26 -23.64 1.76 4.38
N ALA A 27 -24.45 1.29 5.32
CA ALA A 27 -25.54 2.05 5.93
C ALA A 27 -24.99 3.24 6.72
N VAL A 28 -23.97 3.03 7.56
CA VAL A 28 -23.32 4.13 8.29
C VAL A 28 -22.73 5.15 7.32
N ALA A 29 -22.05 4.72 6.27
CA ALA A 29 -21.49 5.64 5.26
C ALA A 29 -22.58 6.42 4.49
N ALA A 30 -23.76 5.83 4.29
CA ALA A 30 -24.89 6.49 3.66
C ALA A 30 -25.59 7.48 4.61
N LEU A 31 -25.86 7.06 5.86
CA LEU A 31 -26.51 7.88 6.88
C LEU A 31 -25.65 9.07 7.30
N ALA A 32 -24.33 8.89 7.36
CA ALA A 32 -23.37 9.96 7.63
C ALA A 32 -23.09 10.85 6.41
N GLY A 33 -23.75 10.62 5.26
CA GLY A 33 -23.59 11.46 4.08
C GLY A 33 -22.22 11.40 3.41
N LEU A 34 -21.42 10.35 3.67
CA LEU A 34 -20.04 10.26 3.16
C LEU A 34 -19.98 10.00 1.66
N GLY A 35 -21.09 9.62 1.00
CA GLY A 35 -21.12 9.33 -0.44
C GLY A 35 -20.48 8.00 -0.87
N HIS A 36 -19.99 7.20 0.08
CA HIS A 36 -19.22 5.98 -0.18
C HIS A 36 -19.98 4.66 0.05
N GLY A 37 -21.29 4.67 0.35
CA GLY A 37 -22.04 3.44 0.69
C GLY A 37 -21.95 2.34 -0.39
N ARG A 38 -22.16 2.69 -1.67
CA ARG A 38 -21.96 1.76 -2.80
C ARG A 38 -20.50 1.28 -2.93
N ALA A 39 -19.53 2.13 -2.60
CA ALA A 39 -18.12 1.77 -2.65
C ALA A 39 -17.76 0.74 -1.57
N VAL A 40 -18.37 0.81 -0.38
CA VAL A 40 -18.19 -0.18 0.70
C VAL A 40 -18.65 -1.57 0.24
N VAL A 41 -19.86 -1.67 -0.32
CA VAL A 41 -20.42 -2.95 -0.79
C VAL A 41 -19.58 -3.55 -1.92
N THR A 42 -19.27 -2.73 -2.94
CA THR A 42 -18.48 -3.19 -4.09
C THR A 42 -17.06 -3.59 -3.69
N ALA A 43 -16.44 -2.89 -2.73
CA ALA A 43 -15.15 -3.29 -2.16
C ALA A 43 -15.24 -4.63 -1.41
N GLY A 44 -16.28 -4.85 -0.61
CA GLY A 44 -16.50 -6.10 0.12
C GLY A 44 -16.66 -7.31 -0.81
N ILE A 45 -17.51 -7.20 -1.83
CA ILE A 45 -17.70 -8.25 -2.84
C ILE A 45 -16.38 -8.53 -3.58
N ARG A 46 -15.70 -7.46 -4.03
CA ARG A 46 -14.43 -7.60 -4.73
C ARG A 46 -13.36 -8.27 -3.86
N ALA A 47 -13.28 -7.92 -2.57
CA ALA A 47 -12.34 -8.53 -1.64
C ALA A 47 -12.61 -10.04 -1.46
N ALA A 48 -13.88 -10.44 -1.30
CA ALA A 48 -14.26 -11.84 -1.18
C ALA A 48 -13.86 -12.65 -2.42
N VAL A 49 -14.18 -12.15 -3.62
CA VAL A 49 -13.82 -12.81 -4.89
C VAL A 49 -12.31 -12.87 -5.08
N GLN A 50 -11.59 -11.76 -4.82
CA GLN A 50 -10.14 -11.68 -4.99
C GLN A 50 -9.40 -12.60 -4.02
N LEU A 51 -9.78 -12.62 -2.74
CA LEU A 51 -9.16 -13.49 -1.75
C LEU A 51 -9.42 -14.97 -2.05
N GLY A 52 -10.64 -15.33 -2.46
CA GLY A 52 -10.95 -16.70 -2.89
C GLY A 52 -10.10 -17.12 -4.10
N ALA A 53 -10.00 -16.27 -5.12
CA ALA A 53 -9.18 -16.54 -6.30
C ALA A 53 -7.68 -16.67 -5.95
N VAL A 54 -7.15 -15.75 -5.15
CA VAL A 54 -5.74 -15.78 -4.72
C VAL A 54 -5.44 -17.01 -3.86
N ALA A 55 -6.36 -17.42 -2.98
CA ALA A 55 -6.19 -18.63 -2.17
C ALA A 55 -6.01 -19.89 -3.03
N LEU A 56 -6.76 -20.02 -4.13
CA LEU A 56 -6.58 -21.12 -5.08
C LEU A 56 -5.26 -21.00 -5.85
N LEU A 57 -4.93 -19.79 -6.30
CA LEU A 57 -3.79 -19.53 -7.16
C LEU A 57 -2.43 -19.62 -6.44
N ILE A 58 -2.36 -19.22 -5.17
CA ILE A 58 -1.09 -19.13 -4.44
C ILE A 58 -0.44 -20.50 -4.26
N THR A 59 -1.24 -21.57 -4.12
CA THR A 59 -0.74 -22.94 -4.01
C THR A 59 0.02 -23.39 -5.26
N GLN A 60 -0.41 -22.92 -6.44
CA GLN A 60 0.23 -23.25 -7.71
C GLN A 60 1.45 -22.37 -7.96
N VAL A 61 1.27 -21.06 -7.80
CA VAL A 61 2.29 -20.04 -8.10
C VAL A 61 3.49 -20.13 -7.16
N ALA A 62 3.27 -20.51 -5.89
CA ALA A 62 4.34 -20.54 -4.91
C ALA A 62 5.34 -21.70 -5.11
N THR A 63 4.99 -22.70 -5.93
CA THR A 63 5.85 -23.87 -6.19
C THR A 63 6.98 -23.59 -7.18
N ARG A 64 6.79 -22.62 -8.09
CA ARG A 64 7.73 -22.31 -9.18
C ARG A 64 8.19 -20.85 -9.10
N LEU A 65 9.50 -20.62 -9.09
CA LEU A 65 10.05 -19.26 -8.96
C LEU A 65 9.64 -18.34 -10.10
N TRP A 66 9.63 -18.83 -11.34
CA TRP A 66 9.19 -18.03 -12.49
C TRP A 66 7.72 -17.62 -12.36
N ALA A 67 6.85 -18.50 -11.85
CA ALA A 67 5.44 -18.20 -11.64
C ALA A 67 5.27 -17.18 -10.50
N THR A 68 6.05 -17.31 -9.42
CA THR A 68 6.12 -16.32 -8.35
C THR A 68 6.53 -14.95 -8.88
N CYS A 69 7.58 -14.87 -9.70
CA CYS A 69 8.02 -13.62 -10.30
C CYS A 69 6.93 -13.00 -11.18
N LEU A 70 6.26 -13.81 -12.01
CA LEU A 70 5.13 -13.36 -12.83
C LEU A 70 3.98 -12.83 -11.98
N PHE A 71 3.68 -13.50 -10.87
CA PHE A 71 2.63 -13.06 -9.95
C PHE A 71 2.99 -11.75 -9.23
N VAL A 72 4.23 -11.60 -8.77
CA VAL A 72 4.72 -10.33 -8.19
C VAL A 72 4.68 -9.21 -9.22
N LEU A 73 5.01 -9.49 -10.48
CA LEU A 73 4.89 -8.53 -11.58
C LEU A 73 3.43 -8.12 -11.82
N ALA A 74 2.50 -9.08 -11.79
CA ALA A 74 1.08 -8.80 -11.88
C ALA A 74 0.59 -7.95 -10.70
N MET A 75 1.05 -8.24 -9.47
CA MET A 75 0.76 -7.41 -8.29
C MET A 75 1.29 -5.99 -8.46
N TYR A 76 2.51 -5.82 -8.98
CA TYR A 76 3.09 -4.52 -9.25
C TYR A 76 2.28 -3.73 -10.29
N ALA A 77 1.86 -4.37 -11.38
CA ALA A 77 1.02 -3.75 -12.41
C ALA A 77 -0.33 -3.29 -11.84
N VAL A 78 -1.01 -4.15 -11.08
CA VAL A 78 -2.29 -3.82 -10.44
C VAL A 78 -2.13 -2.70 -9.41
N ALA A 79 -1.06 -2.73 -8.63
CA ALA A 79 -0.77 -1.72 -7.62
C ALA A 79 -0.47 -0.36 -8.27
N GLY A 80 0.36 -0.31 -9.32
CA GLY A 80 0.63 0.92 -10.07
C GLY A 80 -0.60 1.48 -10.78
N TRP A 81 -1.41 0.62 -11.40
CA TRP A 81 -2.69 1.01 -12.00
C TRP A 81 -3.65 1.61 -10.95
N THR A 82 -3.71 0.98 -9.78
CA THR A 82 -4.55 1.45 -8.68
C THR A 82 -4.04 2.79 -8.15
N ALA A 83 -2.73 2.94 -7.91
CA ALA A 83 -2.15 4.22 -7.48
C ALA A 83 -2.45 5.34 -8.47
N ALA A 84 -2.24 5.09 -9.76
CA ALA A 84 -2.50 6.07 -10.81
C ALA A 84 -3.98 6.48 -10.91
N SER A 85 -4.90 5.52 -10.80
CA SER A 85 -6.34 5.81 -10.82
C SER A 85 -6.77 6.71 -9.67
N ARG A 86 -6.04 6.67 -8.55
CA ARG A 86 -6.30 7.48 -7.37
C ARG A 86 -5.66 8.87 -7.45
N LEU A 87 -4.79 9.16 -8.43
CA LEU A 87 -4.17 10.47 -8.59
C LEU A 87 -5.11 11.51 -9.22
N GLY A 88 -6.36 11.18 -9.56
CA GLY A 88 -7.38 12.11 -10.13
C GLY A 88 -7.18 12.43 -11.63
N GLY A 89 -8.23 12.91 -12.31
CA GLY A 89 -8.20 13.39 -13.71
C GLY A 89 -8.17 12.33 -14.84
N GLY A 90 -8.76 11.16 -14.61
CA GLY A 90 -9.03 10.15 -15.66
C GLY A 90 -7.99 9.03 -15.80
N ARG A 91 -8.38 7.94 -16.49
CA ARG A 91 -7.57 6.73 -16.71
C ARG A 91 -6.65 6.89 -17.92
N SER A 92 -5.49 7.54 -17.76
CA SER A 92 -4.49 7.66 -18.83
C SER A 92 -3.28 6.73 -18.61
N PRO A 93 -2.83 5.98 -19.63
CA PRO A 93 -1.62 5.14 -19.56
C PRO A 93 -0.36 5.93 -19.20
N LYS A 94 -0.28 7.20 -19.63
CA LYS A 94 0.84 8.08 -19.27
C LYS A 94 0.93 8.26 -17.77
N ARG A 95 -0.19 8.49 -17.07
CA ARG A 95 -0.21 8.66 -15.60
C ARG A 95 0.10 7.38 -14.82
N ALA A 96 -0.16 6.21 -15.41
CA ALA A 96 0.25 4.94 -14.82
C ALA A 96 1.78 4.87 -14.64
N TRP A 97 2.53 5.36 -15.63
CA TRP A 97 3.99 5.42 -15.54
C TRP A 97 4.50 6.30 -14.39
N TRP A 98 3.79 7.40 -14.09
CA TRP A 98 4.14 8.33 -13.02
C TRP A 98 3.94 7.74 -11.62
N ALA A 99 3.03 6.76 -11.47
CA ALA A 99 2.85 6.03 -10.22
C ALA A 99 3.77 4.80 -10.13
N LEU A 100 4.06 4.15 -11.25
CA LEU A 100 4.88 2.95 -11.32
C LEU A 100 6.34 3.21 -10.92
N LEU A 101 6.92 4.34 -11.37
CA LEU A 101 8.33 4.63 -11.15
C LEU A 101 8.69 4.86 -9.66
N PRO A 102 7.97 5.69 -8.89
CA PRO A 102 8.21 5.84 -7.45
C PRO A 102 8.06 4.52 -6.68
N MET A 103 7.06 3.72 -7.05
CA MET A 103 6.80 2.44 -6.41
C MET A 103 7.95 1.45 -6.63
N LEU A 104 8.46 1.39 -7.86
CA LEU A 104 9.60 0.53 -8.19
C LEU A 104 10.88 1.02 -7.52
N GLY A 105 11.11 2.33 -7.55
CA GLY A 105 12.28 2.96 -6.93
C GLY A 105 12.38 2.69 -5.43
N GLY A 106 11.25 2.62 -4.73
CA GLY A 106 11.22 2.20 -3.32
C GLY A 106 11.30 0.67 -3.16
N THR A 107 10.43 -0.07 -3.83
CA THR A 107 10.20 -1.50 -3.54
C THR A 107 11.33 -2.39 -4.03
N LEU A 108 11.87 -2.13 -5.23
CA LEU A 108 12.84 -3.02 -5.87
C LEU A 108 14.18 -3.08 -5.10
N PRO A 109 14.79 -1.96 -4.66
CA PRO A 109 16.02 -2.01 -3.88
C PRO A 109 15.85 -2.78 -2.55
N VAL A 110 14.74 -2.55 -1.84
CA VAL A 110 14.47 -3.23 -0.56
C VAL A 110 14.24 -4.72 -0.78
N LEU A 111 13.43 -5.09 -1.76
CA LEU A 111 13.18 -6.50 -2.05
C LEU A 111 14.45 -7.21 -2.54
N ALA A 112 15.26 -6.56 -3.38
CA ALA A 112 16.54 -7.09 -3.83
C ALA A 112 17.53 -7.27 -2.67
N LEU A 113 17.60 -6.32 -1.73
CA LEU A 113 18.42 -6.42 -0.53
C LEU A 113 17.99 -7.60 0.34
N LEU A 114 16.69 -7.77 0.60
CA LEU A 114 16.17 -8.86 1.42
C LEU A 114 16.41 -10.24 0.81
N LEU A 115 16.32 -10.35 -0.53
CA LEU A 115 16.62 -11.59 -1.25
C LEU A 115 18.13 -11.86 -1.32
N GLY A 116 18.93 -10.83 -1.62
CA GLY A 116 20.38 -10.95 -1.77
C GLY A 116 21.11 -11.26 -0.47
N THR A 117 20.58 -10.80 0.66
CA THR A 117 21.09 -11.14 2.01
C THR A 117 20.59 -12.49 2.53
N GLY A 118 19.61 -13.11 1.86
CA GLY A 118 18.99 -14.35 2.31
C GLY A 118 18.01 -14.20 3.49
N LEU A 119 17.72 -12.96 3.93
CA LEU A 119 16.72 -12.67 4.96
C LEU A 119 15.32 -13.14 4.54
N VAL A 120 15.01 -13.01 3.25
CA VAL A 120 13.82 -13.61 2.65
C VAL A 120 14.28 -14.77 1.78
N PRO A 121 13.91 -16.02 2.12
CA PRO A 121 14.26 -17.14 1.28
C PRO A 121 13.56 -17.00 -0.08
N PRO A 122 14.21 -17.38 -1.20
CA PRO A 122 13.63 -17.32 -2.53
C PRO A 122 12.61 -18.46 -2.69
N ARG A 123 11.53 -18.41 -1.91
CA ARG A 123 10.39 -19.34 -1.94
C ARG A 123 9.12 -18.51 -2.12
N GLY A 124 8.21 -18.94 -2.99
CA GLY A 124 7.02 -18.14 -3.32
C GLY A 124 6.18 -17.76 -2.10
N LEU A 125 6.05 -18.66 -1.12
CA LEU A 125 5.33 -18.41 0.13
C LEU A 125 5.96 -17.31 1.01
N ALA A 126 7.25 -17.00 0.83
CA ALA A 126 7.93 -15.90 1.53
C ALA A 126 7.99 -14.62 0.67
N VAL A 127 8.30 -14.76 -0.62
CA VAL A 127 8.46 -13.61 -1.52
C VAL A 127 7.12 -12.90 -1.78
N ILE A 128 6.04 -13.65 -2.02
CA ILE A 128 4.75 -13.07 -2.38
C ILE A 128 4.19 -12.17 -1.26
N PRO A 129 4.13 -12.60 0.02
CA PRO A 129 3.65 -11.73 1.10
C PRO A 129 4.53 -10.50 1.31
N VAL A 130 5.86 -10.66 1.32
CA VAL A 130 6.79 -9.54 1.52
C VAL A 130 6.65 -8.53 0.40
N ALA A 131 6.70 -8.97 -0.87
CA ALA A 131 6.49 -8.10 -2.01
C ALA A 131 5.12 -7.41 -1.95
N GLY A 132 4.06 -8.14 -1.57
CA GLY A 132 2.71 -7.58 -1.43
C GLY A 132 2.60 -6.48 -0.38
N ILE A 133 3.23 -6.65 0.77
CA ILE A 133 3.25 -5.64 1.83
C ILE A 133 3.99 -4.39 1.35
N LEU A 134 5.18 -4.56 0.75
CA LEU A 134 5.98 -3.45 0.26
C LEU A 134 5.28 -2.69 -0.88
N LEU A 135 4.75 -3.41 -1.88
CA LEU A 135 4.00 -2.84 -3.00
C LEU A 135 2.73 -2.13 -2.55
N GLY A 136 2.00 -2.71 -1.59
CA GLY A 136 0.78 -2.12 -1.04
C GLY A 136 1.05 -0.80 -0.30
N GLY A 137 2.14 -0.75 0.48
CA GLY A 137 2.61 0.47 1.13
C GLY A 137 3.02 1.53 0.11
N ALA A 138 3.86 1.17 -0.86
CA ALA A 138 4.30 2.05 -1.93
C ALA A 138 3.12 2.64 -2.71
N MET A 139 2.15 1.80 -3.10
CA MET A 139 0.91 2.23 -3.77
C MET A 139 0.14 3.27 -2.95
N THR A 140 0.01 3.03 -1.64
CA THR A 140 -0.78 3.89 -0.76
C THR A 140 -0.14 5.27 -0.60
N VAL A 141 1.15 5.33 -0.30
CA VAL A 141 1.84 6.62 -0.10
C VAL A 141 2.04 7.39 -1.40
N THR A 142 2.31 6.70 -2.53
CA THR A 142 2.41 7.33 -3.85
C THR A 142 1.07 7.99 -4.21
N ALA A 143 -0.04 7.27 -4.02
CA ALA A 143 -1.36 7.81 -4.31
C ALA A 143 -1.72 8.99 -3.40
N LEU A 144 -1.42 8.91 -2.10
CA LEU A 144 -1.74 9.97 -1.14
C LEU A 144 -0.87 11.22 -1.35
N CYS A 145 0.45 11.03 -1.47
CA CYS A 145 1.43 12.08 -1.74
C CYS A 145 1.09 12.81 -3.04
N GLY A 146 0.90 12.09 -4.15
CA GLY A 146 0.65 12.71 -5.44
C GLY A 146 -0.67 13.50 -5.49
N ARG A 147 -1.73 13.01 -4.82
CA ARG A 147 -2.97 13.79 -4.66
C ARG A 147 -2.73 15.07 -3.87
N ARG A 148 -2.14 14.95 -2.67
CA ARG A 148 -1.89 16.11 -1.80
C ARG A 148 -1.02 17.17 -2.47
N CYS A 149 0.08 16.75 -3.12
CA CYS A 149 0.94 17.66 -3.85
C CYS A 149 0.18 18.43 -4.93
N ARG A 150 -0.61 17.74 -5.75
CA ARG A 150 -1.40 18.40 -6.79
C ARG A 150 -2.44 19.36 -6.19
N ASP A 151 -3.23 18.88 -5.24
CA ASP A 151 -4.32 19.67 -4.67
C ASP A 151 -3.75 20.94 -4.00
N GLU A 152 -2.61 20.85 -3.31
CA GLU A 152 -1.93 22.01 -2.71
C GLU A 152 -1.34 22.98 -3.75
N LEU A 153 -0.76 22.48 -4.84
CA LEU A 153 -0.26 23.33 -5.92
C LEU A 153 -1.40 24.05 -6.66
N GLU A 154 -2.57 23.42 -6.78
CA GLU A 154 -3.76 24.03 -7.36
C GLU A 154 -4.34 25.10 -6.43
N ILE A 155 -4.48 24.80 -5.13
CA ILE A 155 -5.05 25.72 -4.14
C ILE A 155 -4.10 26.90 -3.85
N ARG A 156 -2.81 26.64 -3.68
CA ARG A 156 -1.80 27.64 -3.26
C ARG A 156 -0.97 28.15 -4.44
N ARG A 157 -1.57 28.22 -5.63
CA ARG A 157 -0.91 28.68 -6.85
C ARG A 157 -0.30 30.09 -6.70
N GLY A 158 -0.99 30.99 -6.00
CA GLY A 158 -0.49 32.34 -5.73
C GLY A 158 0.82 32.36 -4.91
N GLU A 159 1.02 31.38 -4.03
CA GLU A 159 2.28 31.26 -3.28
C GLU A 159 3.43 30.76 -4.16
N VAL A 160 3.13 29.90 -5.14
CA VAL A 160 4.12 29.48 -6.16
C VAL A 160 4.53 30.69 -6.99
N GLU A 161 3.57 31.51 -7.43
CA GLU A 161 3.83 32.73 -8.20
C GLU A 161 4.64 33.76 -7.40
N ALA A 162 4.36 33.89 -6.10
CA ALA A 162 5.15 34.74 -5.21
C ALA A 162 6.60 34.25 -5.08
N ALA A 163 6.83 32.95 -4.91
CA ALA A 163 8.19 32.38 -4.86
C ALA A 163 8.95 32.60 -6.18
N LEU A 164 8.28 32.46 -7.33
CA LEU A 164 8.85 32.78 -8.63
C LEU A 164 9.25 34.26 -8.75
N ALA A 165 8.41 35.17 -8.26
CA ALA A 165 8.72 36.61 -8.24
C ALA A 165 9.93 36.95 -7.35
N LEU A 166 10.21 36.12 -6.33
CA LEU A 166 11.42 36.22 -5.50
C LEU A 166 12.67 35.58 -6.13
N GLY A 167 12.58 35.09 -7.37
CA GLY A 167 13.70 34.52 -8.12
C GLY A 167 13.92 33.02 -7.90
N PHE A 168 12.97 32.31 -7.28
CA PHE A 168 13.05 30.85 -7.16
C PHE A 168 12.85 30.21 -8.54
N SER A 169 13.54 29.10 -8.80
CA SER A 169 13.22 28.27 -9.98
C SER A 169 11.85 27.60 -9.83
N ASP A 170 11.18 27.26 -10.95
CA ASP A 170 9.89 26.53 -10.95
C ASP A 170 9.89 25.33 -9.99
N ARG A 171 11.00 24.58 -9.99
CA ARG A 171 11.16 23.41 -9.12
C ARG A 171 11.20 23.82 -7.65
N GLN A 172 11.95 24.86 -7.28
CA GLN A 172 12.03 25.29 -5.90
C GLN A 172 10.70 25.87 -5.41
N ALA A 173 10.07 26.73 -6.21
CA ALA A 173 8.77 27.33 -5.90
C ALA A 173 7.69 26.27 -5.64
N ALA A 174 7.57 25.26 -6.51
CA ALA A 174 6.62 24.18 -6.32
C ALA A 174 7.00 23.23 -5.17
N LEU A 175 8.30 23.02 -4.89
CA LEU A 175 8.74 22.18 -3.77
C LEU A 175 8.43 22.79 -2.40
N GLU A 176 8.45 24.12 -2.26
CA GLU A 176 8.07 24.78 -1.00
C GLU A 176 6.62 24.45 -0.61
N ILE A 177 5.74 24.30 -1.59
CA ILE A 177 4.34 23.93 -1.37
C ILE A 177 4.18 22.42 -1.22
N CYS A 178 4.78 21.63 -2.11
CA CYS A 178 4.59 20.19 -2.15
C CYS A 178 5.27 19.43 -0.99
N ARG A 179 6.47 19.83 -0.57
CA ARG A 179 7.27 19.04 0.38
C ARG A 179 6.59 18.88 1.75
N PRO A 180 6.06 19.95 2.39
CA PRO A 180 5.34 19.80 3.66
C PRO A 180 4.11 18.90 3.50
N ALA A 181 3.35 19.08 2.43
CA ALA A 181 2.17 18.27 2.14
C ALA A 181 2.51 16.79 1.90
N ALA A 182 3.57 16.51 1.14
CA ALA A 182 4.06 15.16 0.88
C ALA A 182 4.50 14.45 2.16
N ALA A 183 5.19 15.14 3.07
CA ALA A 183 5.69 14.56 4.32
C ALA A 183 4.56 13.96 5.18
N THR A 184 3.37 14.57 5.15
CA THR A 184 2.20 14.06 5.89
C THR A 184 1.70 12.70 5.41
N SER A 185 2.12 12.24 4.23
CA SER A 185 1.77 10.92 3.71
C SER A 185 2.51 9.77 4.41
N LEU A 186 3.61 10.06 5.12
CA LEU A 186 4.38 9.07 5.89
C LEU A 186 3.85 8.87 7.32
N ILE A 187 3.00 9.77 7.82
CA ILE A 187 2.47 9.73 9.19
C ILE A 187 1.85 8.36 9.52
N PRO A 188 0.95 7.77 8.71
CA PRO A 188 0.33 6.49 9.04
C PRO A 188 1.32 5.34 9.23
N ALA A 189 2.42 5.33 8.46
CA ALA A 189 3.43 4.28 8.56
C ALA A 189 4.38 4.49 9.74
N LEU A 190 4.70 5.74 10.06
CA LEU A 190 5.42 6.07 11.29
C LEU A 190 4.60 5.66 12.52
N ASP A 191 3.31 5.94 12.54
CA ASP A 191 2.43 5.62 13.66
C ASP A 191 2.21 4.10 13.79
N GLN A 192 2.02 3.38 12.67
CA GLN A 192 2.00 1.92 12.66
C GLN A 192 3.29 1.36 13.27
N THR A 193 4.46 1.91 12.90
CA THR A 193 5.75 1.40 13.38
C THR A 193 5.97 1.73 14.86
N ARG A 194 5.58 2.92 15.32
CA ARG A 194 5.71 3.34 16.74
C ARG A 194 4.82 2.55 17.68
N THR A 195 3.64 2.12 17.22
CA THR A 195 2.62 1.48 18.06
C THR A 195 2.56 -0.03 17.91
N VAL A 196 3.47 -0.62 17.12
CA VAL A 196 3.55 -2.07 16.93
C VAL A 196 3.80 -2.76 18.26
N GLY A 197 3.01 -3.80 18.55
CA GLY A 197 3.10 -4.55 19.81
C GLY A 197 2.44 -3.88 21.02
N LEU A 198 2.17 -2.56 20.97
CA LEU A 198 1.47 -1.82 22.03
C LEU A 198 -0.03 -1.69 21.75
N VAL A 199 -0.39 -1.31 20.52
CA VAL A 199 -1.79 -1.10 20.11
C VAL A 199 -2.16 -1.97 18.90
N THR A 200 -1.18 -2.23 18.03
CA THR A 200 -1.42 -2.98 16.80
C THR A 200 -0.53 -4.21 16.73
N LEU A 201 -1.13 -5.34 16.36
CA LEU A 201 -0.41 -6.57 15.99
C LEU A 201 -0.58 -6.79 14.49
N PRO A 202 0.50 -6.64 13.69
CA PRO A 202 0.41 -6.82 12.24
C PRO A 202 -0.08 -8.23 11.88
N GLY A 203 -0.91 -8.33 10.84
CA GLY A 203 -1.47 -9.61 10.43
C GLY A 203 -0.42 -10.65 10.05
N ALA A 204 0.73 -10.24 9.49
CA ALA A 204 1.83 -11.16 9.18
C ALA A 204 2.51 -11.72 10.43
N PHE A 205 2.69 -10.91 11.49
CA PHE A 205 3.16 -11.37 12.79
C PHE A 205 2.22 -12.41 13.39
N VAL A 206 0.92 -12.11 13.46
CA VAL A 206 -0.09 -13.05 13.95
C VAL A 206 -0.13 -14.31 13.09
N GLY A 207 -0.08 -14.17 11.77
CA GLY A 207 -0.07 -15.29 10.83
C GLY A 207 1.12 -16.24 11.04
N MET A 208 2.31 -15.72 11.34
CA MET A 208 3.48 -16.54 11.67
C MET A 208 3.30 -17.30 12.99
N LEU A 209 2.73 -16.66 14.02
CA LEU A 209 2.44 -17.33 15.29
C LEU A 209 1.42 -18.46 15.12
N LEU A 210 0.35 -18.19 14.38
CA LEU A 210 -0.66 -19.20 14.05
C LEU A 210 -0.08 -20.33 13.17
N GLY A 211 0.92 -20.01 12.35
CA GLY A 211 1.71 -20.96 11.57
C GLY A 211 2.76 -21.74 12.38
N GLY A 212 2.85 -21.52 13.70
CA GLY A 212 3.74 -22.25 14.61
C GLY A 212 5.13 -21.64 14.80
N ALA A 213 5.40 -20.44 14.29
CA ALA A 213 6.65 -19.74 14.56
C ALA A 213 6.72 -19.28 16.03
N SER A 214 7.94 -19.17 16.59
CA SER A 214 8.09 -18.60 17.93
C SER A 214 7.80 -17.09 17.94
N PRO A 215 7.33 -16.51 19.07
CA PRO A 215 7.12 -15.07 19.20
C PRO A 215 8.32 -14.22 18.79
N VAL A 216 9.53 -14.65 19.16
CA VAL A 216 10.78 -13.94 18.84
C VAL A 216 11.05 -13.98 17.34
N GLN A 217 10.90 -15.13 16.69
CA GLN A 217 11.10 -15.26 15.24
C GLN A 217 10.10 -14.38 14.46
N ALA A 218 8.82 -14.44 14.84
CA ALA A 218 7.79 -13.62 14.22
C ALA A 218 8.08 -12.12 14.40
N ALA A 219 8.56 -11.71 15.59
CA ALA A 219 8.87 -10.31 15.89
C ALA A 219 10.03 -9.80 15.04
N VAL A 220 11.11 -10.57 14.90
CA VAL A 220 12.28 -10.18 14.08
C VAL A 220 11.90 -10.02 12.61
N VAL A 221 11.17 -10.98 12.04
CA VAL A 221 10.72 -10.89 10.64
C VAL A 221 9.79 -9.69 10.45
N GLN A 222 8.86 -9.47 11.38
CA GLN A 222 7.95 -8.33 11.31
C GLN A 222 8.69 -6.99 11.40
N LEU A 223 9.72 -6.89 12.25
CA LEU A 223 10.54 -5.69 12.37
C LEU A 223 11.26 -5.38 11.05
N VAL A 224 11.86 -6.39 10.42
CA VAL A 224 12.50 -6.24 9.11
C VAL A 224 11.49 -5.75 8.06
N VAL A 225 10.28 -6.30 8.05
CA VAL A 225 9.22 -5.87 7.13
C VAL A 225 8.77 -4.43 7.40
N LEU A 226 8.58 -4.01 8.65
CA LEU A 226 8.14 -2.64 8.98
C LEU A 226 9.21 -1.61 8.65
N VAL A 227 10.47 -1.87 9.00
CA VAL A 227 11.59 -0.99 8.67
C VAL A 227 11.79 -0.92 7.16
N GLY A 228 11.70 -2.06 6.46
CA GLY A 228 11.73 -2.10 5.00
C GLY A 228 10.58 -1.30 4.38
N LEU A 229 9.37 -1.41 4.93
CA LEU A 229 8.20 -0.66 4.48
C LEU A 229 8.40 0.86 4.64
N LEU A 230 8.97 1.32 5.76
CA LEU A 230 9.32 2.74 5.96
C LEU A 230 10.33 3.23 4.92
N ALA A 231 11.35 2.42 4.61
CA ALA A 231 12.33 2.76 3.58
C ALA A 231 11.68 2.85 2.20
N VAL A 232 10.88 1.85 1.81
CA VAL A 232 10.13 1.84 0.54
C VAL A 232 9.26 3.09 0.41
N GLN A 233 8.50 3.40 1.46
CA GLN A 233 7.57 4.52 1.44
C GLN A 233 8.28 5.87 1.41
N SER A 234 9.37 6.03 2.14
CA SER A 234 10.16 7.28 2.14
C SER A 234 10.70 7.57 0.74
N VAL A 235 11.24 6.56 0.05
CA VAL A 235 11.72 6.70 -1.33
C VAL A 235 10.55 6.98 -2.28
N ALA A 236 9.44 6.26 -2.15
CA ALA A 236 8.27 6.48 -3.00
C ALA A 236 7.70 7.90 -2.84
N VAL A 237 7.64 8.45 -1.62
CA VAL A 237 7.19 9.81 -1.36
C VAL A 237 8.14 10.84 -1.96
N ALA A 238 9.45 10.66 -1.79
CA ALA A 238 10.45 11.56 -2.37
C ALA A 238 10.35 11.61 -3.90
N LEU A 239 10.31 10.45 -4.56
CA LEU A 239 10.19 10.34 -6.01
C LEU A 239 8.84 10.89 -6.51
N THR A 240 7.74 10.60 -5.81
CA THR A 240 6.42 11.11 -6.17
C THR A 240 6.37 12.63 -6.08
N THR A 241 6.99 13.22 -5.05
CA THR A 241 7.08 14.68 -4.88
C THR A 241 7.83 15.33 -6.05
N GLU A 242 9.02 14.82 -6.38
CA GLU A 242 9.82 15.34 -7.50
C GLU A 242 9.10 15.23 -8.83
N LEU A 243 8.42 14.13 -9.06
CA LEU A 243 7.59 13.96 -10.25
C LEU A 243 6.43 14.96 -10.25
N SER A 244 5.67 15.07 -9.16
CA SER A 244 4.52 15.98 -9.07
C SER A 244 4.91 17.43 -9.38
N VAL A 245 6.06 17.88 -8.87
CA VAL A 245 6.62 19.20 -9.15
C VAL A 245 6.99 19.39 -10.64
N ARG A 246 7.58 18.37 -11.28
CA ARG A 246 7.90 18.43 -12.72
C ARG A 246 6.65 18.44 -13.61
N ALA A 247 5.56 17.83 -13.15
CA ALA A 247 4.29 17.76 -13.88
C ALA A 247 3.46 19.05 -13.80
N PHE A 248 3.72 19.91 -12.83
CA PHE A 248 2.98 21.17 -12.60
C PHE A 248 3.35 22.30 -13.57
N ARG A 249 4.23 22.02 -14.54
CA ARG A 249 4.61 22.96 -15.60
C ARG A 249 3.47 23.22 -16.58
#